data_AF-A0A955HQP1-F1
#
_entry.id   AF-A0A955HQP1-F1
#
_cell.length_a   1.000
_cell.length_b   1.000
_cell.length_c   1.000
_cell.angle_alpha   90.00
_cell.angle_beta   90.00
_cell.angle_gamma   90.00
#
_symmetry.space_group_name_H-M   'P 1'
#
loop_
_entity.id
_entity.type
_entity.pdbx_description
1 polymer ?
#
loop_
_entity_poly.entity_id
_entity_poly.type
_entity_poly.pdbx_seq_one_letter_code
_entity_poly.pdbx_strand_id
1 'polypeptide(L)'
;PPDTEHSRTNRSSLERYAFFLAFRQSNVQDAFAHLRQADIADRDLSSLLKELSGSATTLEELQRSLSQEDQSLLFSIYSADEYVPLLESIDVAKEWAMVQKKLQVASVTRQAAQIEHEIKMLDAKQNLTSAEEQHKNELLAQLVALKRQTPA
;
A
#
# COMPACT_ATOMS: atom_id res chain seq x y z
N PRO A 1 -15.55 -9.92 25.38
CA PRO A 1 -14.10 -9.69 25.14
C PRO A 1 -13.84 -9.47 23.65
N PRO A 2 -13.46 -8.26 23.21
CA PRO A 2 -13.16 -8.04 21.80
C PRO A 2 -11.69 -8.38 21.54
N ASP A 3 -11.37 -9.67 21.58
CA ASP A 3 -10.13 -10.19 21.02
C ASP A 3 -10.38 -10.53 19.56
N THR A 4 -10.13 -9.56 18.68
CA THR A 4 -9.95 -9.83 17.26
C THR A 4 -8.68 -9.16 16.79
N GLU A 5 -7.54 -9.57 17.36
CA GLU A 5 -6.28 -9.58 16.62
C GLU A 5 -6.47 -10.49 15.40
N HIS A 6 -6.96 -9.90 14.31
CA HIS A 6 -6.86 -10.50 13.00
C HIS A 6 -5.36 -10.72 12.78
N SER A 7 -4.94 -11.97 12.68
CA SER A 7 -3.56 -12.35 12.37
C SER A 7 -3.07 -11.48 11.21
N ARG A 8 -2.26 -10.45 11.53
CA ARG A 8 -1.84 -9.46 10.54
C ARG A 8 -1.08 -10.22 9.46
N THR A 9 -1.50 -10.07 8.21
CA THR A 9 -0.77 -10.66 7.09
C THR A 9 0.60 -9.99 6.99
N ASN A 10 1.60 -10.69 6.43
CA ASN A 10 2.92 -10.12 6.17
C ASN A 10 2.84 -8.79 5.40
N ARG A 11 1.82 -8.62 4.54
CA ARG A 11 1.55 -7.38 3.81
C ARG A 11 1.02 -6.26 4.71
N SER A 12 0.01 -6.51 5.55
CA SER A 12 -0.51 -5.49 6.48
C SER A 12 0.57 -5.01 7.44
N SER A 13 1.45 -5.90 7.92
CA SER A 13 2.62 -5.52 8.72
C SER A 13 3.62 -4.65 7.93
N LEU A 14 3.92 -5.01 6.67
CA LEU A 14 4.77 -4.21 5.80
C LEU A 14 4.18 -2.81 5.53
N GLU A 15 2.88 -2.74 5.25
CA GLU A 15 2.17 -1.47 5.00
C GLU A 15 2.16 -0.60 6.26
N ARG A 16 1.86 -1.17 7.44
CA ARG A 16 1.96 -0.44 8.71
C ARG A 16 3.37 0.08 8.97
N TYR A 17 4.39 -0.75 8.75
CA TYR A 17 5.78 -0.35 8.92
C TYR A 17 6.18 0.76 7.94
N ALA A 18 5.67 0.72 6.70
CA ALA A 18 5.88 1.78 5.74
C ALA A 18 5.26 3.11 6.20
N PHE A 19 4.05 3.09 6.76
CA PHE A 19 3.47 4.31 7.35
C PHE A 19 4.31 4.84 8.51
N PHE A 20 4.79 3.96 9.39
CA PHE A 20 5.69 4.34 10.48
C PHE A 20 6.95 5.04 9.96
N LEU A 21 7.62 4.48 8.95
CA LEU A 21 8.80 5.08 8.34
C LEU A 21 8.50 6.37 7.58
N ALA A 22 7.30 6.49 6.96
CA ALA A 22 6.88 7.70 6.26
C ALA A 22 6.85 8.92 7.20
N PHE A 23 6.36 8.74 8.44
CA PHE A 23 6.38 9.78 9.47
C PHE A 23 7.78 10.14 9.98
N ARG A 24 8.82 9.39 9.62
CA ARG A 24 10.22 9.64 9.99
C ARG A 24 11.05 10.20 8.83
N GLN A 25 10.45 10.35 7.65
CA GLN A 25 11.11 11.00 6.52
C GLN A 25 11.19 12.52 6.73
N SER A 26 12.27 13.12 6.23
CA SER A 26 12.42 14.58 6.20
C SER A 26 11.33 15.27 5.37
N ASN A 27 10.78 14.58 4.36
CA ASN A 27 9.60 15.02 3.61
C ASN A 27 8.49 13.97 3.72
N VAL A 28 7.59 14.19 4.67
CA VAL A 28 6.45 13.28 4.94
C VAL A 28 5.44 13.25 3.78
N GLN A 29 5.31 14.36 3.04
CA GLN A 29 4.37 14.47 1.92
C GLN A 29 4.81 13.61 0.72
N ASP A 30 6.10 13.66 0.39
CA ASP A 30 6.67 12.78 -0.64
C ASP A 30 6.51 11.32 -0.23
N ALA A 31 6.73 11.00 1.04
CA ALA A 31 6.56 9.65 1.55
C ALA A 31 5.11 9.14 1.39
N PHE A 32 4.11 9.97 1.72
CA PHE A 32 2.71 9.61 1.50
C PHE A 32 2.31 9.57 0.02
N ALA A 33 2.90 10.42 -0.83
CA ALA A 33 2.70 10.34 -2.27
C ALA A 33 3.18 8.98 -2.83
N HIS A 34 4.31 8.48 -2.35
CA HIS A 34 4.78 7.13 -2.70
C HIS A 34 3.84 6.03 -2.19
N LEU A 35 3.34 6.13 -0.96
CA LEU A 35 2.37 5.14 -0.44
C LEU A 35 1.08 5.10 -1.27
N ARG A 36 0.65 6.25 -1.84
CA ARG A 36 -0.54 6.29 -2.71
C ARG A 36 -0.34 5.51 -4.01
N GLN A 37 0.88 5.48 -4.52
CA GLN A 37 1.23 4.72 -5.72
C GLN A 37 1.36 3.21 -5.43
N ALA A 38 1.58 2.83 -4.17
CA ALA A 38 1.87 1.47 -3.77
C ALA A 38 0.64 0.54 -3.61
N ASP A 39 -0.59 1.00 -3.90
CA ASP A 39 -1.84 0.23 -3.72
C ASP A 39 -1.94 -0.43 -2.34
N ILE A 40 -2.09 0.39 -1.28
CA ILE A 40 -2.25 -0.11 0.09
C ILE A 40 -3.49 -1.00 0.19
N ALA A 41 -3.29 -2.27 0.57
CA ALA A 41 -4.36 -3.26 0.65
C ALA A 41 -5.11 -3.22 1.99
N ASP A 42 -4.43 -2.84 3.06
CA ASP A 42 -5.05 -2.64 4.37
C ASP A 42 -6.07 -1.50 4.29
N ARG A 43 -7.32 -1.83 4.62
CA ARG A 43 -8.46 -0.92 4.44
C ARG A 43 -8.32 0.34 5.28
N ASP A 44 -7.89 0.18 6.52
CA ASP A 44 -7.81 1.28 7.48
C ASP A 44 -6.68 2.21 7.08
N LEU A 45 -5.53 1.65 6.68
CA LEU A 45 -4.41 2.44 6.15
C LEU A 45 -4.74 3.13 4.82
N SER A 46 -5.45 2.46 3.91
CA SER A 46 -5.90 3.07 2.66
C SER A 46 -6.87 4.22 2.90
N SER A 47 -7.79 4.08 3.87
CA SER A 47 -8.69 5.15 4.29
C SER A 47 -7.91 6.33 4.86
N LEU A 48 -7.03 6.07 5.82
CA LEU A 48 -6.16 7.08 6.42
C LEU A 48 -5.34 7.84 5.35
N LEU A 49 -4.77 7.13 4.38
CA LEU A 49 -3.97 7.75 3.32
C LEU A 49 -4.74 8.72 2.41
N LYS A 50 -6.05 8.47 2.23
CA LYS A 50 -6.95 9.36 1.50
C LYS A 50 -7.23 10.63 2.31
N GLU A 51 -7.40 10.50 3.61
CA GLU A 51 -7.62 11.66 4.50
C GLU A 51 -6.33 12.48 4.68
N LEU A 52 -5.16 11.85 4.61
CA LEU A 52 -3.84 12.52 4.63
C LEU A 52 -3.54 13.34 3.35
N SER A 53 -4.55 13.66 2.52
CA SER A 53 -4.43 14.35 1.22
C SER A 53 -4.43 15.89 1.31
N GLY A 54 -3.95 16.43 2.43
CA GLY A 54 -3.82 17.88 2.65
C GLY A 54 -2.39 18.37 2.64
N SER A 55 -2.23 19.69 2.46
CA SER A 55 -0.98 20.48 2.54
C SER A 55 -0.22 20.40 3.88
N ALA A 56 -0.65 19.52 4.80
CA ALA A 56 -0.14 19.39 6.14
C ALA A 56 1.24 18.73 6.12
N THR A 57 2.26 19.47 6.57
CA THR A 57 3.66 19.04 6.54
C THR A 57 4.14 18.48 7.87
N THR A 58 3.37 18.68 8.94
CA THR A 58 3.72 18.22 10.30
C THR A 58 2.69 17.24 10.85
N LEU A 59 3.12 16.41 11.81
CA LEU A 59 2.23 15.48 12.52
C LEU A 59 1.06 16.21 13.21
N GLU A 60 1.31 17.40 13.75
CA GLU A 60 0.31 18.22 14.44
C GLU A 60 -0.74 18.77 13.48
N GLU A 61 -0.32 19.18 12.29
CA GLU A 61 -1.24 19.60 11.22
C GLU A 61 -2.09 18.43 10.74
N LEU A 62 -1.48 17.26 10.54
CA LEU A 62 -2.18 16.03 10.15
C LEU A 62 -3.20 15.62 11.23
N GLN A 63 -2.85 15.66 12.52
CA GLN A 63 -3.78 15.33 13.60
C GLN A 63 -5.01 16.24 13.60
N ARG A 64 -4.86 17.54 13.35
CA ARG A 64 -5.99 18.48 13.36
C ARG A 64 -6.95 18.31 12.19
N SER A 65 -6.47 17.80 11.06
CA SER A 65 -7.28 17.59 9.85
C SER A 65 -8.03 16.26 9.84
N LEU A 66 -7.69 15.32 10.72
CA LEU A 66 -8.21 13.96 10.70
C LEU A 66 -9.40 13.77 11.63
N SER A 67 -10.24 12.78 11.33
CA SER A 67 -11.28 12.30 12.24
C SER A 67 -10.66 11.71 13.52
N GLN A 68 -11.43 11.61 14.62
CA GLN A 68 -10.93 11.03 15.87
C GLN A 68 -10.47 9.58 15.71
N GLU A 69 -11.13 8.81 14.85
CA GLU A 69 -10.78 7.43 14.50
C GLU A 69 -9.43 7.39 13.77
N ASP A 70 -9.26 8.23 12.76
CA ASP A 70 -8.01 8.33 11.98
C ASP A 70 -6.84 8.86 12.82
N GLN A 71 -7.10 9.79 13.75
CA GLN A 71 -6.10 10.26 14.72
C GLN A 71 -5.62 9.12 15.61
N SER A 72 -6.54 8.28 16.09
CA SER A 72 -6.21 7.14 16.94
C SER A 72 -5.38 6.11 16.17
N LEU A 73 -5.75 5.83 14.93
CA LEU A 73 -5.00 4.94 14.04
C LEU A 73 -3.60 5.50 13.74
N LEU A 74 -3.50 6.77 13.35
CA LEU A 74 -2.23 7.45 13.10
C LEU A 74 -1.32 7.39 14.32
N PHE A 75 -1.85 7.66 15.52
CA PHE A 75 -1.07 7.58 16.75
C PHE A 75 -0.58 6.14 16.98
N SER A 76 -1.46 5.14 16.85
CA SER A 76 -1.10 3.73 17.04
C SER A 76 0.05 3.28 16.12
N ILE A 77 0.15 3.86 14.92
CA ILE A 77 1.24 3.56 13.99
C ILE A 77 2.49 4.36 14.37
N TYR A 78 2.35 5.65 14.66
CA TYR A 78 3.46 6.55 14.96
C TYR A 78 4.23 6.13 16.23
N SER A 79 3.51 5.60 17.23
CA SER A 79 4.05 5.16 18.53
C SER A 79 4.13 3.64 18.66
N ALA A 80 4.08 2.89 17.55
CA ALA A 80 4.11 1.43 17.59
C ALA A 80 5.39 0.91 18.28
N ASP A 81 5.22 0.30 19.45
CA ASP A 81 6.32 -0.22 20.29
C ASP A 81 7.18 -1.26 19.56
N GLU A 82 6.62 -1.97 18.58
CA GLU A 82 7.34 -2.92 17.75
C GLU A 82 8.34 -2.26 16.77
N TYR A 83 8.18 -0.97 16.45
CA TYR A 83 9.01 -0.27 15.46
C TYR A 83 9.90 0.81 16.08
N VAL A 84 9.48 1.43 17.18
CA VAL A 84 10.25 2.49 17.86
C VAL A 84 11.68 2.05 18.21
N PRO A 85 11.93 0.86 18.80
CA PRO A 85 13.29 0.41 19.10
C PRO A 85 14.18 0.22 17.86
N LEU A 86 13.58 -0.02 16.69
CA LEU A 86 14.35 -0.21 15.45
C LEU A 86 15.05 1.09 15.04
N LEU A 87 14.48 2.27 15.36
CA LEU A 87 15.02 3.58 14.97
C LEU A 87 16.46 3.82 15.46
N GLU A 88 16.85 3.19 16.57
CA GLU A 88 18.22 3.32 17.10
C GLU A 88 19.25 2.53 16.27
N SER A 89 18.78 1.58 15.46
CA SER A 89 19.62 0.60 14.76
C SER A 89 19.53 0.65 13.24
N ILE A 90 18.63 1.47 12.69
CA ILE A 90 18.39 1.58 11.24
C ILE A 90 18.79 2.93 10.67
N ASP A 91 19.22 2.92 9.41
CA ASP A 91 19.20 4.10 8.56
C ASP A 91 17.79 4.22 7.97
N VAL A 92 17.03 5.19 8.45
CA VAL A 92 15.62 5.41 8.08
C VAL A 92 15.45 5.63 6.57
N ALA A 93 16.37 6.31 5.90
CA ALA A 93 16.27 6.59 4.47
C ALA A 93 16.53 5.32 3.65
N LYS A 94 17.54 4.53 4.05
CA LYS A 94 17.85 3.24 3.41
C LYS A 94 16.73 2.22 3.62
N GLU A 95 16.21 2.13 4.83
CA GLU A 95 15.12 1.23 5.18
C GLU A 95 13.84 1.60 4.41
N TRP A 96 13.52 2.89 4.33
CA TRP A 96 12.41 3.40 3.54
C TRP A 96 12.52 3.00 2.07
N ALA A 97 13.67 3.21 1.43
CA ALA A 97 13.88 2.80 0.03
C ALA A 97 13.68 1.30 -0.18
N MET A 98 14.12 0.46 0.78
CA MET A 98 13.88 -0.98 0.73
C MET A 98 12.39 -1.32 0.87
N VAL A 99 11.70 -0.71 1.83
CA VAL A 99 10.26 -0.92 2.07
C VAL A 99 9.43 -0.47 0.87
N GLN A 100 9.77 0.67 0.25
CA GLN A 100 9.15 1.13 -1.00
C GLN A 100 9.28 0.09 -2.11
N LYS A 101 10.47 -0.48 -2.30
CA LYS A 101 10.68 -1.54 -3.30
C LYS A 101 9.84 -2.77 -3.00
N LYS A 102 9.77 -3.21 -1.74
CA LYS A 102 8.95 -4.36 -1.32
C LYS A 102 7.46 -4.12 -1.55
N LEU A 103 6.97 -2.92 -1.23
CA LEU A 103 5.58 -2.53 -1.48
C LEU A 103 5.27 -2.47 -2.97
N GLN A 104 6.15 -1.91 -3.79
CA GLN A 104 5.97 -1.87 -5.24
C GLN A 104 5.87 -3.28 -5.82
N VAL A 105 6.77 -4.19 -5.41
CA VAL A 105 6.73 -5.59 -5.85
C VAL A 105 5.43 -6.27 -5.39
N ALA A 106 5.01 -6.08 -4.14
CA ALA A 106 3.76 -6.63 -3.62
C ALA A 106 2.52 -6.10 -4.34
N SER A 107 2.53 -4.82 -4.73
CA SER A 107 1.48 -4.17 -5.52
C SER A 107 1.38 -4.78 -6.92
N VAL A 108 2.49 -4.80 -7.65
CA VAL A 108 2.56 -5.36 -9.01
C VAL A 108 2.17 -6.84 -9.02
N THR A 109 2.64 -7.62 -8.05
CA THR A 109 2.29 -9.05 -7.93
C THR A 109 0.80 -9.25 -7.75
N ARG A 110 0.14 -8.43 -6.93
CA ARG A 110 -1.31 -8.49 -6.71
C ARG A 110 -2.09 -8.09 -7.97
N GLN A 111 -1.71 -6.97 -8.59
CA GLN A 111 -2.36 -6.51 -9.82
C GLN A 111 -2.24 -7.57 -10.94
N ALA A 112 -1.05 -8.16 -11.10
CA ALA A 112 -0.83 -9.25 -12.04
C ALA A 112 -1.73 -10.45 -11.72
N ALA A 113 -1.81 -10.87 -10.45
CA ALA A 113 -2.66 -11.99 -10.05
C ALA A 113 -4.16 -11.72 -10.29
N GLN A 114 -4.62 -10.48 -10.08
CA GLN A 114 -5.99 -10.08 -10.37
C GLN A 114 -6.29 -10.12 -11.86
N ILE A 115 -5.40 -9.58 -12.70
CA ILE A 115 -5.52 -9.63 -14.16
C ILE A 115 -5.50 -11.08 -14.67
N GLU A 116 -4.58 -11.91 -14.16
CA GLU A 116 -4.51 -13.34 -14.51
C GLU A 116 -5.80 -14.09 -14.12
N HIS A 117 -6.39 -13.77 -12.97
CA HIS A 117 -7.67 -14.32 -12.57
C HIS A 117 -8.79 -13.90 -13.53
N GLU A 118 -8.85 -12.63 -13.92
CA GLU A 118 -9.88 -12.08 -14.79
C GLU A 118 -9.78 -12.66 -16.22
N ILE A 119 -8.56 -12.79 -16.76
CA ILE A 119 -8.30 -13.50 -18.02
C ILE A 119 -8.78 -14.95 -17.93
N LYS A 120 -8.49 -15.66 -16.84
CA LYS A 120 -8.94 -17.04 -16.64
C LYS A 120 -10.46 -17.15 -16.60
N MET A 121 -11.16 -16.16 -16.02
CA MET A 121 -12.63 -16.11 -16.02
C MET A 121 -13.20 -15.87 -17.42
N LEU A 122 -12.52 -15.08 -18.26
CA LEU A 122 -12.89 -14.90 -19.66
C LEU A 122 -12.60 -16.17 -20.49
N ASP A 123 -11.46 -16.83 -20.28
CA ASP A 123 -11.09 -18.08 -20.96
C ASP A 123 -12.03 -19.25 -20.64
N ALA A 124 -12.65 -19.23 -19.46
CA ALA A 124 -13.65 -20.22 -19.07
C ALA A 124 -14.99 -20.03 -19.79
N LYS A 125 -15.23 -18.90 -20.47
CA LYS A 125 -16.47 -18.67 -21.22
C LYS A 125 -16.43 -19.43 -22.54
N GLN A 126 -17.51 -20.14 -22.84
CA GLN A 126 -17.62 -20.99 -24.03
C GLN A 126 -17.69 -20.17 -25.33
N ASN A 127 -18.28 -18.97 -25.27
CA ASN A 127 -18.30 -17.99 -26.37
C ASN A 127 -18.01 -16.61 -25.77
N LEU A 128 -17.03 -15.90 -26.34
CA LEU A 128 -16.73 -14.51 -26.00
C LEU A 128 -17.42 -13.60 -27.02
N THR A 129 -17.96 -12.50 -26.54
CA THR A 129 -18.36 -11.37 -27.39
C THR A 129 -17.12 -10.61 -27.87
N SER A 130 -17.22 -9.87 -28.97
CA SER A 130 -16.11 -9.03 -29.46
C SER A 130 -15.61 -8.01 -28.42
N ALA A 131 -16.51 -7.52 -27.56
CA ALA A 131 -16.14 -6.62 -26.46
C ALA A 131 -15.31 -7.35 -25.39
N GLU A 132 -15.63 -8.60 -25.07
CA GLU A 132 -14.88 -9.40 -24.11
C GLU A 132 -13.53 -9.88 -24.67
N GLU A 133 -13.45 -10.16 -25.98
CA GLU A 133 -12.17 -10.43 -26.65
C GLU A 133 -11.26 -9.19 -26.62
N GLN A 134 -11.81 -8.02 -26.90
CA GLN A 134 -11.06 -6.76 -26.80
C GLN A 134 -10.59 -6.53 -25.36
N HIS A 135 -11.48 -6.69 -24.38
CA HIS A 135 -11.13 -6.54 -22.97
C HIS A 135 -10.05 -7.53 -22.53
N LYS A 136 -10.11 -8.79 -22.97
CA LYS A 136 -9.06 -9.80 -22.72
C LYS A 136 -7.71 -9.36 -23.31
N ASN A 137 -7.70 -8.81 -24.53
CA ASN A 137 -6.48 -8.32 -25.16
C ASN A 137 -5.88 -7.11 -24.40
N GLU A 138 -6.73 -6.22 -23.88
CA GLU A 138 -6.32 -5.10 -23.03
C GLU A 138 -5.70 -5.61 -21.71
N LEU A 139 -6.33 -6.60 -21.06
CA LEU A 139 -5.82 -7.24 -19.85
C LEU A 139 -4.45 -7.91 -20.08
N LEU A 140 -4.29 -8.62 -21.20
CA LEU A 140 -3.00 -9.22 -21.58
C LEU A 140 -1.90 -8.17 -21.78
N ALA A 141 -2.22 -7.05 -22.43
CA ALA A 141 -1.27 -5.96 -22.63
C ALA A 141 -0.85 -5.34 -21.28
N GLN A 142 -1.80 -5.14 -20.36
CA GLN A 142 -1.53 -4.66 -19.00
C GLN A 142 -0.63 -5.63 -18.22
N LEU A 143 -0.91 -6.94 -18.28
CA LEU A 143 -0.10 -7.96 -17.61
C LEU A 143 1.35 -7.97 -18.11
N VAL A 144 1.55 -7.85 -19.43
CA VAL A 144 2.90 -7.74 -20.01
C VAL A 144 3.61 -6.48 -19.55
N ALA A 145 2.91 -5.34 -19.48
CA ALA A 145 3.47 -4.09 -18.98
C ALA A 145 3.90 -4.20 -17.51
N LEU A 146 3.07 -4.79 -16.65
CA LEU A 146 3.37 -5.01 -15.23
C LEU A 146 4.59 -5.94 -15.03
N LYS A 147 4.68 -7.03 -15.78
CA LYS A 147 5.82 -7.97 -15.71
C LYS A 147 7.14 -7.31 -16.10
N ARG A 148 7.13 -6.30 -16.98
CA ARG A 148 8.34 -5.52 -17.34
C ARG A 148 8.77 -4.53 -16.26
N GLN A 149 7.87 -4.12 -15.36
CA GLN A 149 8.14 -3.17 -14.28
C GLN A 149 8.65 -3.85 -13.00
N THR A 150 8.58 -5.18 -12.91
CA THR A 150 9.08 -5.91 -11.75
C THR A 150 10.58 -6.12 -11.92
N PRO A 151 11.45 -5.50 -11.10
CA PRO A 151 12.88 -5.79 -11.15
C PRO A 151 13.11 -7.25 -10.73
N ALA A 152 13.92 -7.97 -11.52
CA ALA A 152 14.37 -9.33 -11.23
C ALA A 152 15.12 -9.43 -9.88
#